data_AF-A0A498GL26-F1
#
_entry.id   AF-A0A498GL26-F1
#
_cell.length_a   1.000
_cell.length_b   1.000
_cell.length_c   1.000
_cell.angle_alpha   90.00
_cell.angle_beta   90.00
_cell.angle_gamma   90.00
#
_symmetry.space_group_name_H-M   'P 1'
#
loop_
_entity.id
_entity.type
_entity.pdbx_description
1 polymer ?
#
loop_
_entity_poly.entity_id
_entity_poly.type
_entity_poly.pdbx_seq_one_letter_code
_entity_poly.pdbx_strand_id
1 'polypeptide(L)'
;MREFARNAGIGALVTIALSVVPFSSIAGGAVAAANHGGGYRAGLWLGTLAGVCAMVPLLALFLPALYIAGLLGFGIPPGAPGYDLFLALVFSFFLLYTVGLSALGGLGGVWVSVHTSWDIDADRWL
;
A
#
# COMPACT_ATOMS: atom_id res chain seq x y z
N MET A 1 19.89 -3.21 7.24
CA MET A 1 19.28 -3.39 5.90
C MET A 1 18.41 -4.64 5.80
N ARG A 2 18.86 -5.83 6.24
CA ARG A 2 18.06 -7.07 6.15
C ARG A 2 16.73 -7.01 6.91
N GLU A 3 16.69 -6.40 8.10
CA GLU A 3 15.47 -6.27 8.91
C GLU A 3 14.41 -5.35 8.29
N PHE A 4 14.84 -4.22 7.71
CA PHE A 4 13.94 -3.32 6.97
C PHE A 4 13.28 -4.01 5.77
N ALA A 5 14.05 -4.79 5.01
CA ALA A 5 13.53 -5.53 3.87
C ALA A 5 12.56 -6.63 4.30
N ARG A 6 12.84 -7.33 5.40
CA ARG A 6 11.94 -8.34 5.98
C ARG A 6 10.61 -7.71 6.41
N ASN A 7 10.65 -6.64 7.19
CA ASN A 7 9.44 -6.00 7.73
C ASN A 7 8.59 -5.38 6.61
N ALA A 8 9.22 -4.73 5.62
CA ALA A 8 8.53 -4.23 4.44
C ALA A 8 7.91 -5.37 3.61
N GLY A 9 8.59 -6.51 3.50
CA GLY A 9 8.08 -7.70 2.82
C GLY A 9 6.84 -8.30 3.50
N ILE A 10 6.83 -8.38 4.83
CA ILE A 10 5.68 -8.87 5.61
C ILE A 10 4.48 -7.92 5.42
N GLY A 11 4.69 -6.61 5.54
CA GLY A 11 3.64 -5.63 5.28
C GLY A 11 3.06 -5.72 3.87
N ALA A 12 3.91 -5.92 2.86
CA ALA A 12 3.47 -6.12 1.49
C ALA A 12 2.64 -7.41 1.33
N LEU A 13 3.06 -8.50 1.97
CA LEU A 13 2.31 -9.76 2.03
C LEU A 13 0.92 -9.57 2.65
N VAL A 14 0.82 -8.82 3.74
CA VAL A 14 -0.47 -8.50 4.38
C VAL A 14 -1.36 -7.68 3.44
N THR A 15 -0.82 -6.67 2.75
CA THR A 15 -1.59 -5.90 1.76
C THR A 15 -2.11 -6.78 0.62
N ILE A 16 -1.29 -7.73 0.15
CA ILE A 16 -1.67 -8.68 -0.91
C ILE A 16 -2.74 -9.65 -0.39
N ALA A 17 -2.54 -10.24 0.79
CA ALA A 17 -3.49 -11.18 1.38
C ALA A 17 -4.86 -10.53 1.65
N LEU A 18 -4.86 -9.27 2.09
CA LEU A 18 -6.06 -8.49 2.35
C LEU A 18 -6.52 -7.69 1.12
N SER A 19 -5.98 -7.90 -0.09
CA SER A 19 -6.31 -7.04 -1.25
C SER A 19 -7.79 -7.06 -1.63
N VAL A 20 -8.55 -8.06 -1.17
CA VAL A 20 -10.01 -8.17 -1.32
C VAL A 20 -10.76 -7.16 -0.44
N VAL A 21 -10.12 -6.72 0.65
CA VAL A 21 -10.66 -5.73 1.60
C VAL A 21 -10.17 -4.34 1.19
N PRO A 22 -11.08 -3.35 1.06
CA PRO A 22 -10.66 -1.98 0.78
C PRO A 22 -9.74 -1.47 1.90
N PHE A 23 -8.79 -0.61 1.55
CA PHE A 23 -7.81 -0.02 2.47
C PHE A 23 -6.81 -1.01 3.10
N SER A 24 -6.62 -2.20 2.53
CA SER A 24 -5.62 -3.19 2.98
C SER A 24 -4.17 -2.66 2.99
N SER A 25 -3.88 -1.65 2.18
CA SER A 25 -2.59 -0.94 2.21
C SER A 25 -2.31 -0.29 3.56
N ILE A 26 -3.35 0.24 4.25
CA ILE A 26 -3.20 0.80 5.60
C ILE A 26 -2.75 -0.29 6.57
N ALA A 27 -3.40 -1.45 6.54
CA ALA A 27 -3.07 -2.56 7.42
C ALA A 27 -1.64 -3.08 7.17
N GLY A 28 -1.25 -3.28 5.91
CA GLY A 28 0.11 -3.71 5.57
C GLY A 28 1.18 -2.70 5.97
N GLY A 29 0.91 -1.40 5.79
CA GLY A 29 1.78 -0.34 6.26
C GLY A 29 1.94 -0.30 7.79
N ALA A 30 0.84 -0.47 8.52
CA ALA A 30 0.84 -0.53 9.97
C ALA A 30 1.65 -1.73 10.49
N VAL A 31 1.48 -2.91 9.88
CA VAL A 31 2.25 -4.11 10.20
C VAL A 31 3.74 -3.93 9.92
N ALA A 32 4.10 -3.33 8.78
CA ALA A 32 5.50 -3.07 8.45
C ALA A 32 6.21 -2.18 9.49
N ALA A 33 5.48 -1.21 10.05
CA ALA A 33 6.01 -0.29 11.06
C ALA A 33 5.96 -0.86 12.49
N ALA A 34 4.97 -1.70 12.82
CA ALA A 34 4.82 -2.27 14.16
C ALA A 34 6.03 -3.12 14.57
N ASN A 35 6.59 -3.90 13.63
CA ASN A 35 7.76 -4.76 13.87
C ASN A 35 9.09 -3.97 13.92
N HIS A 36 9.06 -2.64 13.80
CA HIS A 36 10.25 -1.80 13.83
C HIS A 36 10.05 -0.69 14.87
N GLY A 37 10.58 -0.88 16.09
CA GLY A 37 10.42 0.01 17.25
C GLY A 37 11.09 1.39 17.12
N GLY A 38 10.89 2.10 16.01
CA GLY A 38 11.42 3.42 15.71
C GLY A 38 10.34 4.51 15.69
N GLY A 39 10.77 5.78 15.63
CA GLY A 39 9.85 6.93 15.61
C GLY A 39 9.08 7.12 14.30
N TYR A 40 8.20 8.13 14.25
CA TYR A 40 7.29 8.41 13.12
C TYR A 40 7.96 8.47 11.74
N ARG A 41 9.20 9.02 11.65
CA ARG A 41 9.95 9.05 10.39
C ARG A 41 10.29 7.65 9.87
N ALA A 42 10.62 6.72 10.77
CA ALA A 42 10.90 5.33 10.40
C ALA A 42 9.61 4.63 9.97
N GLY A 43 8.52 4.80 10.72
CA GLY A 43 7.20 4.25 10.38
C GLY A 43 6.69 4.70 9.01
N LEU A 44 6.83 6.00 8.69
CA LEU A 44 6.48 6.54 7.36
C LEU A 44 7.29 5.86 6.25
N TRP A 45 8.60 5.74 6.44
CA TRP A 45 9.48 5.12 5.44
C TRP A 45 9.18 3.64 5.23
N LEU A 46 8.98 2.88 6.31
CA LEU A 46 8.63 1.46 6.26
C LEU A 46 7.26 1.24 5.61
N GLY A 47 6.26 2.04 5.98
CA GLY A 47 4.94 2.01 5.36
C GLY A 47 5.01 2.33 3.86
N THR A 48 5.79 3.34 3.46
CA THR A 48 6.01 3.69 2.04
C THR A 48 6.69 2.54 1.29
N LEU A 49 7.76 1.97 1.84
CA LEU A 49 8.48 0.84 1.25
C LEU A 49 7.58 -0.39 1.08
N ALA A 50 6.79 -0.73 2.11
CA ALA A 50 5.81 -1.81 2.03
C ALA A 50 4.77 -1.56 0.92
N GLY A 51 4.28 -0.32 0.81
CA GLY A 51 3.34 0.08 -0.23
C GLY A 51 3.93 -0.03 -1.64
N VAL A 52 5.18 0.41 -1.84
CA VAL A 52 5.89 0.27 -3.11
C VAL A 52 6.13 -1.20 -3.47
N CYS A 53 6.49 -2.03 -2.49
CA CYS A 53 6.65 -3.47 -2.70
C CYS A 53 5.33 -4.14 -3.08
N ALA A 54 4.22 -3.77 -2.43
CA ALA A 54 2.88 -4.27 -2.75
C ALA A 54 2.34 -3.72 -4.08
N MET A 55 2.78 -2.54 -4.49
CA MET A 55 2.34 -1.89 -5.73
C MET A 55 2.64 -2.75 -6.95
N VAL A 56 3.82 -3.38 -7.02
CA VAL A 56 4.25 -4.18 -8.19
C VAL A 56 3.28 -5.33 -8.50
N PRO A 57 2.97 -6.24 -7.57
CA PRO A 57 1.99 -7.30 -7.84
C PRO A 57 0.56 -6.75 -8.02
N LEU A 58 0.19 -5.67 -7.32
CA LEU A 58 -1.11 -5.02 -7.55
C LEU A 58 -1.22 -4.41 -8.94
N LEU A 59 -0.13 -3.89 -9.51
CA LEU A 59 -0.09 -3.34 -10.87
C LEU A 59 -0.38 -4.43 -11.90
N ALA A 60 0.13 -5.65 -11.67
CA ALA A 60 -0.10 -6.81 -12.53
C ALA A 60 -1.58 -7.22 -12.58
N LEU A 61 -2.34 -6.95 -11.51
CA LEU A 61 -3.79 -7.15 -11.47
C LEU A 61 -4.56 -5.93 -11.99
N PHE A 62 -4.07 -4.72 -11.69
CA PHE A 62 -4.70 -3.45 -12.02
C PHE A 62 -4.73 -3.18 -13.52
N LEU A 63 -3.64 -3.45 -14.24
CA LEU A 63 -3.55 -3.20 -15.68
C LEU A 63 -4.59 -4.01 -16.49
N PRO A 64 -4.74 -5.34 -16.31
CA PRO A 64 -5.83 -6.11 -16.93
C PRO A 64 -7.21 -5.62 -16.51
N ALA A 65 -7.42 -5.28 -15.24
CA ALA A 65 -8.70 -4.77 -14.75
C ALA A 65 -9.08 -3.46 -15.43
N LEU A 66 -8.13 -2.52 -15.57
CA LEU A 66 -8.32 -1.25 -16.28
C LEU A 66 -8.63 -1.48 -17.75
N TYR A 67 -7.94 -2.42 -18.40
CA TYR A 67 -8.22 -2.80 -19.79
C TYR A 67 -9.64 -3.37 -19.97
N ILE A 68 -10.05 -4.30 -19.11
CA ILE A 68 -11.40 -4.88 -19.14
C ILE A 68 -12.47 -3.81 -18.88
N ALA A 69 -12.24 -2.91 -17.91
CA ALA A 69 -13.13 -1.79 -17.65
C ALA A 69 -13.29 -0.90 -18.89
N GLY A 70 -12.19 -0.63 -19.61
CA GLY A 70 -12.20 0.06 -20.89
C GLY A 70 -13.05 -0.65 -21.95
N LEU A 71 -12.93 -1.98 -22.08
CA LEU A 71 -13.75 -2.78 -23.00
C LEU A 71 -15.25 -2.74 -22.67
N LEU A 72 -15.60 -2.62 -21.38
CA LEU A 72 -16.98 -2.48 -20.91
C LEU A 72 -17.53 -1.05 -21.07
N GLY A 73 -16.75 -0.12 -21.61
CA GLY A 73 -17.14 1.26 -21.86
C GLY A 73 -16.89 2.22 -20.69
N PHE A 74 -16.14 1.80 -19.66
CA PHE A 74 -15.73 2.69 -18.57
C PHE A 74 -14.41 3.41 -18.91
N GLY A 75 -14.33 4.71 -18.63
CA GLY A 75 -13.12 5.52 -18.81
C GLY A 75 -13.07 6.26 -20.16
N ILE A 76 -11.89 6.76 -20.50
CA ILE A 76 -11.64 7.49 -21.76
C ILE A 76 -10.98 6.55 -22.77
N PRO A 77 -11.51 6.45 -24.01
CA PRO A 77 -10.93 5.57 -25.01
C PRO A 77 -9.54 6.06 -25.48
N PRO A 78 -8.63 5.14 -25.87
CA PRO A 78 -7.33 5.52 -26.41
C PRO A 78 -7.47 6.42 -27.64
N GLY A 79 -6.75 7.54 -27.66
CA GLY A 79 -6.78 8.51 -28.76
C GLY A 79 -7.85 9.60 -28.64
N ALA A 80 -8.73 9.55 -27.64
CA ALA A 80 -9.63 10.65 -27.34
C ALA A 80 -8.90 11.82 -26.65
N PRO A 81 -9.37 13.07 -26.85
CA PRO A 81 -8.85 14.22 -26.11
C PRO A 81 -8.93 13.98 -24.60
N GLY A 82 -7.81 14.11 -23.90
CA GLY A 82 -7.73 13.92 -22.45
C GLY A 82 -7.39 12.51 -21.97
N TYR A 83 -7.13 11.55 -22.87
CA TYR A 83 -6.69 10.19 -22.49
C TYR A 83 -5.43 10.21 -21.60
N ASP A 84 -4.43 11.02 -21.94
CA ASP A 84 -3.19 11.12 -21.17
C ASP A 84 -3.44 11.67 -19.75
N LEU A 85 -4.32 12.67 -19.62
CA LEU A 85 -4.72 13.21 -18.33
C LEU A 85 -5.49 12.18 -17.50
N PHE A 86 -6.40 11.43 -18.14
CA PHE A 86 -7.11 10.34 -17.49
C PHE A 86 -6.15 9.28 -16.96
N LEU A 87 -5.20 8.81 -17.77
CA LEU A 87 -4.19 7.86 -17.32
C LEU A 87 -3.36 8.44 -16.18
N ALA A 88 -2.88 9.68 -16.30
CA ALA A 88 -2.10 10.33 -15.25
C ALA A 88 -2.87 10.37 -13.92
N LEU A 89 -4.15 10.72 -13.94
CA LEU A 89 -5.01 10.74 -12.74
C LEU A 89 -5.22 9.33 -12.18
N VAL A 90 -5.57 8.37 -13.02
CA VAL A 90 -5.81 6.97 -12.61
C VAL A 90 -4.57 6.38 -11.92
N PHE A 91 -3.39 6.54 -12.52
CA PHE A 91 -2.14 6.08 -11.91
C PHE A 91 -1.76 6.87 -10.67
N SER A 92 -2.02 8.18 -10.64
CA SER A 92 -1.76 9.01 -9.45
C SER A 92 -2.63 8.56 -8.27
N PHE A 93 -3.92 8.31 -8.51
CA PHE A 93 -4.84 7.78 -7.50
C PHE A 93 -4.45 6.37 -7.07
N PHE A 94 -4.05 5.51 -8.00
CA PHE A 94 -3.54 4.17 -7.67
C PHE A 94 -2.30 4.25 -6.76
N LEU A 95 -1.34 5.12 -7.09
CA LEU A 95 -0.13 5.32 -6.30
C LEU A 95 -0.46 5.89 -4.91
N LEU A 96 -1.34 6.89 -4.85
CA LEU A 96 -1.77 7.49 -3.59
C LEU A 96 -2.53 6.48 -2.72
N TYR A 97 -3.39 5.67 -3.33
CA TYR A 97 -4.18 4.65 -2.64
C TYR A 97 -3.31 3.48 -2.15
N THR A 98 -2.28 3.08 -2.87
CA THR A 98 -1.43 1.96 -2.46
C THR A 98 -0.28 2.42 -1.56
N VAL A 99 0.57 3.31 -2.07
CA VAL A 99 1.76 3.78 -1.37
C VAL A 99 1.40 4.81 -0.30
N GLY A 100 0.53 5.77 -0.62
CA GLY A 100 0.14 6.82 0.32
C GLY A 100 -0.61 6.27 1.53
N LEU A 101 -1.61 5.39 1.31
CA LEU A 101 -2.31 4.75 2.43
C LEU A 101 -1.39 3.82 3.24
N SER A 102 -0.45 3.14 2.60
CA SER A 102 0.53 2.31 3.32
C SER A 102 1.49 3.17 4.17
N ALA A 103 1.89 4.34 3.68
CA ALA A 103 2.66 5.31 4.46
C ALA A 103 1.87 5.81 5.68
N LEU A 104 0.57 6.12 5.50
CA LEU A 104 -0.34 6.48 6.59
C LEU A 104 -0.53 5.32 7.58
N GLY A 105 -0.65 4.09 7.09
CA GLY A 105 -0.66 2.88 7.90
C GLY A 105 0.58 2.78 8.77
N GLY A 106 1.77 3.01 8.20
CA GLY A 106 3.03 2.99 8.93
C GLY A 106 3.13 4.05 10.03
N LEU A 107 2.60 5.26 9.78
CA LEU A 107 2.45 6.28 10.82
C LEU A 107 1.48 5.84 11.92
N GLY A 108 0.36 5.25 11.53
CA GLY A 108 -0.66 4.72 12.45
C GLY A 108 -0.10 3.61 13.35
N GLY A 109 0.67 2.68 12.80
CA GLY A 109 1.34 1.62 13.56
C GLY A 109 2.24 2.17 14.66
N VAL A 110 3.07 3.18 14.33
CA VAL A 110 3.89 3.87 15.33
C VAL A 110 3.02 4.62 16.34
N TRP A 111 1.98 5.33 15.90
CA TRP A 111 1.11 6.07 16.81
C TRP A 111 0.48 5.16 17.86
N VAL A 112 -0.03 3.99 17.45
CA VAL A 112 -0.63 3.01 18.37
C VAL A 112 0.41 2.46 19.33
N SER A 113 1.61 2.11 18.85
CA SER A 113 2.68 1.60 19.72
C SER A 113 3.13 2.62 20.79
N VAL A 114 3.07 3.91 20.49
CA VAL A 114 3.50 4.98 21.41
C VAL A 114 2.39 5.37 22.40
N HIS A 115 1.13 5.41 21.96
CA HIS A 115 0.02 5.96 22.75
C HIS A 115 -0.90 4.91 23.37
N THR A 116 -0.75 3.64 23.00
CA THR A 116 -1.62 2.55 23.45
C THR A 116 -0.78 1.40 23.97
N SER A 117 -1.27 0.68 24.98
CA SER A 117 -0.67 -0.57 25.45
C SER A 117 -0.91 -1.77 24.51
N TRP A 118 -1.49 -1.53 23.33
CA TRP A 118 -1.81 -2.55 22.36
C TRP A 118 -0.56 -2.93 21.58
N ASP A 119 -0.17 -4.19 21.75
CA ASP A 119 0.94 -4.79 21.04
C ASP A 119 0.48 -5.30 19.66
N ILE A 120 0.84 -4.56 18.60
CA ILE A 120 0.54 -4.90 17.19
C ILE A 120 1.73 -5.61 16.55
N ASP A 121 2.63 -6.21 17.33
CA ASP A 121 3.77 -6.93 16.80
C ASP A 121 3.29 -8.14 15.97
N ALA A 122 3.51 -8.09 14.66
CA ALA A 122 3.01 -9.11 13.74
C ALA A 122 3.77 -10.43 13.89
N ASP A 123 4.98 -10.39 14.46
CA ASP A 123 5.77 -11.58 14.80
C ASP A 123 5.10 -12.44 15.90
N ARG A 124 4.08 -11.93 16.58
CA ARG A 124 3.28 -12.70 17.54
C ARG A 124 2.20 -13.57 16.88
N TRP A 125 1.87 -13.28 15.62
CA TRP A 125 0.75 -13.91 14.89
C TRP A 125 1.20 -14.76 13.68
N LEU A 126 2.50 -14.78 13.40
CA LEU A 126 3.17 -15.54 12.32
C LEU A 126 4.12 -16.59 12.92
#